data_AF-A0A951PFS8-F1
#
_entry.id   AF-A0A951PFS8-F1
#
_cell.length_a   1.000
_cell.length_b   1.000
_cell.length_c   1.000
_cell.angle_alpha   90.00
_cell.angle_beta   90.00
_cell.angle_gamma   90.00
#
_symmetry.space_group_name_H-M   'P 1'
#
loop_
_entity.id
_entity.type
_entity.pdbx_description
1 polymer ?
#
loop_
_entity_poly.entity_id
_entity_poly.type
_entity_poly.pdbx_seq_one_letter_code
_entity_poly.pdbx_strand_id
1 'polypeptide(L)'
;MILWISSLLALPVLALPPPADQPEEVLRTEIILEARSPIDGQLMTAAEYAELQAQIEARNQEIGYVPPQIRRLVGLLRLRKALRTIFPFIR
;
A
#
# COMPACT_ATOMS: atom_id res chain seq x y z
N MET A 1 6.92 16.51 -55.74
CA MET A 1 6.17 16.48 -54.46
C MET A 1 7.20 16.31 -53.35
N ILE A 2 7.64 17.41 -52.73
CA ILE A 2 8.77 17.41 -51.77
C ILE A 2 8.17 17.28 -50.37
N LEU A 3 8.38 16.13 -49.71
CA LEU A 3 8.00 15.92 -48.32
C LEU A 3 9.11 16.45 -47.42
N TRP A 4 8.86 17.60 -46.78
CA TRP A 4 9.68 18.13 -45.71
C TRP A 4 9.31 17.41 -44.41
N ILE A 5 10.23 16.60 -43.88
CA ILE A 5 10.10 16.03 -42.55
C ILE A 5 10.71 17.03 -41.58
N SER A 6 9.87 17.86 -40.96
CA SER A 6 10.26 18.71 -39.84
C SER A 6 10.48 17.83 -38.62
N SER A 7 11.74 17.62 -38.25
CA SER A 7 12.11 16.96 -37.00
C SER A 7 11.75 17.86 -35.82
N LEU A 8 10.70 17.51 -35.06
CA LEU A 8 10.45 18.10 -33.75
C LEU A 8 11.44 17.48 -32.75
N LEU A 9 12.57 18.16 -32.54
CA LEU A 9 13.43 17.88 -31.39
C LEU A 9 12.68 18.30 -30.11
N ALA A 10 12.10 17.33 -29.42
CA ALA A 10 11.60 17.51 -28.06
C ALA A 10 12.80 17.78 -27.13
N LEU A 11 12.90 19.00 -26.61
CA LEU A 11 13.89 19.33 -25.57
C LEU A 11 13.47 18.65 -24.26
N PRO A 12 14.38 17.96 -23.55
CA PRO A 12 14.08 17.43 -22.23
C PRO A 12 13.91 18.62 -21.27
N VAL A 13 12.68 18.84 -20.80
CA VAL A 13 12.41 19.75 -19.69
C VAL A 13 12.96 19.09 -18.43
N LEU A 14 14.10 19.59 -17.95
CA LEU A 14 14.72 19.18 -16.71
C LEU A 14 14.01 19.93 -15.56
N ALA A 15 12.81 19.46 -15.21
CA ALA A 15 12.03 20.00 -14.11
C ALA A 15 12.62 19.51 -12.78
N LEU A 16 13.70 20.15 -12.32
CA LEU A 16 14.16 19.98 -10.95
C LEU A 16 13.12 20.57 -10.00
N PRO A 17 12.87 19.93 -8.84
CA PRO A 17 12.03 20.53 -7.80
C PRO A 17 12.62 21.87 -7.36
N PRO A 18 11.79 22.81 -6.88
CA PRO A 18 12.22 24.06 -6.28
C PRO A 18 13.36 23.83 -5.27
N PRO A 19 14.39 24.70 -5.21
CA PRO A 19 15.50 24.54 -4.28
C PRO A 19 15.11 24.67 -2.80
N ALA A 20 13.89 25.15 -2.53
CA ALA A 20 13.29 25.20 -1.19
C ALA A 20 12.70 23.85 -0.77
N ASP A 21 12.40 22.96 -1.72
CA ASP A 21 11.86 21.64 -1.42
C ASP A 21 12.99 20.71 -1.02
N GLN A 22 12.81 20.05 0.12
CA GLN A 22 13.79 19.10 0.63
C GLN A 22 13.84 17.88 -0.30
N PRO A 23 15.04 17.44 -0.71
CA PRO A 23 15.18 16.28 -1.58
C PRO A 23 14.65 15.00 -0.90
N GLU A 24 14.03 14.15 -1.71
CA GLU A 24 13.37 12.93 -1.24
C GLU A 24 14.36 11.97 -0.56
N GLU A 25 15.61 11.94 -1.02
CA GLU A 25 16.67 11.13 -0.44
C GLU A 25 16.93 11.48 1.02
N VAL A 26 16.75 12.74 1.42
CA VAL A 26 16.89 13.16 2.82
C VAL A 26 15.65 12.77 3.62
N LEU A 27 14.44 12.97 3.09
CA LEU A 27 13.19 12.57 3.74
C LEU A 27 13.14 11.06 4.01
N ARG A 28 13.66 10.24 3.09
CA ARG A 28 13.76 8.77 3.26
C ARG A 28 14.72 8.36 4.37
N THR A 29 15.64 9.24 4.78
CA THR A 29 16.57 9.00 5.90
C THR A 29 16.07 9.54 7.24
N GLU A 30 14.96 10.28 7.27
CA GLU A 30 14.38 10.76 8.51
C GLU A 30 13.74 9.62 9.29
N ILE A 31 14.25 9.39 10.50
CA ILE A 31 13.67 8.43 11.44
C ILE A 31 12.54 9.15 12.17
N ILE A 32 11.30 8.85 11.79
CA ILE A 32 10.11 9.38 12.44
C ILE A 32 9.97 8.72 13.81
N LEU A 33 10.48 9.38 14.85
CA LEU A 33 10.39 8.93 16.25
C LEU A 33 9.06 9.30 16.91
N GLU A 34 8.36 10.29 16.35
CA GLU A 34 7.11 10.81 16.88
C GLU A 34 5.92 10.08 16.25
N ALA A 35 5.11 9.44 17.07
CA ALA A 35 3.84 8.90 16.61
C ALA A 35 2.88 10.04 16.24
N ARG A 36 2.04 9.83 15.22
CA ARG A 36 0.97 10.77 14.87
C ARG A 36 -0.39 10.11 15.04
N SER A 37 -1.38 10.90 15.47
CA SER A 37 -2.77 10.47 15.52
C SER A 37 -3.25 10.08 14.11
N PRO A 38 -3.90 8.90 13.95
CA PRO A 38 -4.41 8.46 12.65
C PRO A 38 -5.63 9.27 12.18
N ILE A 39 -6.27 10.04 13.06
CA ILE A 39 -7.46 10.82 12.74
C ILE A 39 -7.06 12.25 12.34
N ASP A 40 -6.19 12.87 13.13
CA ASP A 40 -5.91 14.32 13.03
C ASP A 40 -4.47 14.64 12.62
N GLY A 41 -3.58 13.65 12.53
CA GLY A 41 -2.18 13.82 12.13
C GLY A 41 -1.32 14.61 13.13
N GLN A 42 -1.85 14.95 14.30
CA GLN A 42 -1.12 15.62 15.38
C GLN A 42 -0.09 14.69 16.03
N LEU A 43 0.98 15.27 16.56
CA LEU A 43 1.99 14.54 17.31
C LEU A 43 1.38 13.93 18.57
N MET A 44 1.76 12.69 18.85
CA MET A 44 1.26 11.90 19.97
C MET A 44 2.43 11.40 20.80
N THR A 45 2.24 11.34 22.12
CA THR A 45 3.28 10.86 23.03
C THR A 45 3.47 9.34 22.91
N ALA A 46 4.62 8.83 23.36
CA ALA A 46 4.90 7.40 23.32
C ALA A 46 3.90 6.58 24.17
N ALA A 47 3.40 7.15 25.27
CA ALA A 47 2.42 6.50 26.14
C ALA A 47 1.06 6.36 25.45
N GLU A 48 0.56 7.46 24.87
CA GLU A 48 -0.70 7.47 24.11
C GLU A 48 -0.62 6.54 22.89
N TYR A 49 0.53 6.46 22.22
CA TYR A 49 0.74 5.51 21.14
C TYR A 49 0.66 4.05 21.60
N ALA A 50 1.27 3.72 22.74
CA ALA A 50 1.20 2.38 23.30
C ALA A 50 -0.24 1.98 23.66
N GLU A 51 -1.02 2.90 24.23
CA GLU A 51 -2.44 2.68 24.53
C GLU A 51 -3.27 2.51 23.26
N LEU A 52 -3.01 3.31 22.23
CA LEU A 52 -3.70 3.18 20.94
C LEU A 52 -3.40 1.82 20.31
N GLN A 53 -2.15 1.35 20.36
CA GLN A 53 -1.79 0.05 19.83
C GLN A 53 -2.47 -1.09 20.59
N ALA A 54 -2.54 -1.01 21.92
CA ALA A 54 -3.27 -2.00 22.72
C ALA A 54 -4.76 -2.08 22.35
N GLN A 55 -5.40 -0.93 22.09
CA GLN A 55 -6.80 -0.87 21.63
C GLN A 55 -6.98 -1.48 20.24
N ILE A 56 -6.05 -1.20 19.31
CA ILE A 56 -6.07 -1.76 17.96
C ILE A 56 -5.91 -3.29 18.01
N GLU A 57 -4.98 -3.79 18.82
CA GLU A 57 -4.76 -5.22 19.00
C GLU A 57 -5.99 -5.91 19.59
N ALA A 58 -6.60 -5.34 20.64
CA ALA A 58 -7.83 -5.86 21.24
C ALA A 58 -8.97 -5.93 20.21
N ARG A 59 -9.20 -4.85 19.44
CA ARG A 59 -10.20 -4.84 18.37
C ARG A 59 -9.89 -5.86 17.27
N ASN A 60 -8.62 -6.00 16.87
CA ASN A 60 -8.22 -6.96 15.84
C ASN A 60 -8.45 -8.42 16.27
N GLN A 61 -8.32 -8.72 17.56
CA GLN A 61 -8.67 -10.04 18.10
C GLN A 61 -10.16 -10.35 17.95
N GLU A 62 -11.03 -9.35 18.10
CA GLU A 62 -12.49 -9.49 17.91
C GLU A 62 -12.86 -9.66 16.43
N ILE A 63 -12.26 -8.86 15.53
CA ILE A 63 -12.58 -8.86 14.09
C ILE A 63 -11.90 -10.01 13.34
N GLY A 64 -10.76 -10.51 13.84
CA GLY A 64 -9.98 -11.59 13.22
C GLY A 64 -10.60 -12.99 13.37
N TYR A 65 -11.71 -13.12 14.09
CA TYR A 65 -12.39 -14.41 14.27
C TYR A 65 -13.14 -14.82 13.01
N VAL A 66 -12.49 -15.62 12.17
CA VAL A 66 -13.14 -16.33 11.06
C VAL A 66 -13.64 -17.68 11.57
N PRO A 67 -14.96 -17.96 11.59
CA PRO A 67 -15.48 -19.24 12.04
C PRO A 67 -14.83 -20.40 11.27
N PRO A 68 -14.47 -21.52 11.94
CA PRO A 68 -13.78 -22.65 11.30
C PRO A 68 -14.50 -23.18 10.05
N GLN A 69 -15.83 -23.11 10.04
CA GLN A 69 -16.68 -23.52 8.91
C GLN A 69 -16.45 -22.65 7.67
N ILE A 70 -16.42 -21.32 7.85
CA ILE A 70 -16.15 -20.36 6.77
C ILE A 70 -14.74 -20.56 6.22
N ARG A 71 -13.74 -20.72 7.11
CA ARG A 71 -12.35 -21.00 6.70
C ARG A 71 -12.26 -22.27 5.83
N ARG A 72 -12.96 -23.34 6.23
CA ARG A 72 -13.02 -24.60 5.47
C ARG A 72 -13.69 -24.39 4.12
N LEU A 73 -14.83 -23.71 4.08
CA LEU A 73 -15.58 -23.42 2.86
C LEU A 73 -14.73 -22.64 1.86
N VAL A 74 -14.04 -21.58 2.31
CA VAL A 74 -13.10 -20.81 1.47
C VAL A 74 -11.98 -21.70 0.93
N GLY A 75 -11.44 -22.61 1.75
CA GLY A 75 -10.45 -23.60 1.32
C GLY A 75 -10.96 -24.50 0.20
N LEU A 76 -12.17 -25.04 0.34
CA LEU A 76 -12.80 -25.88 -0.70
C LEU A 76 -13.05 -25.11 -2.00
N LEU A 77 -13.47 -23.84 -1.92
CA LEU A 77 -13.65 -22.99 -3.11
C LEU A 77 -12.33 -22.72 -3.82
N ARG A 78 -11.25 -22.45 -3.07
CA ARG A 78 -9.90 -22.27 -3.61
C ARG A 78 -9.40 -23.55 -4.29
N LEU A 79 -9.61 -24.71 -3.66
CA LEU A 79 -9.26 -26.00 -4.23
C LEU A 79 -10.04 -26.28 -5.52
N ARG A 80 -11.37 -26.08 -5.52
CA ARG A 80 -12.21 -26.21 -6.70
C ARG A 80 -11.72 -25.33 -7.85
N LYS A 81 -11.37 -24.07 -7.55
CA LYS A 81 -10.82 -23.14 -8.54
C LYS A 81 -9.51 -23.67 -9.11
N ALA A 82 -8.59 -24.12 -8.25
CA ALA A 82 -7.29 -24.67 -8.68
C ALA A 82 -7.46 -25.90 -9.58
N LEU A 83 -8.34 -26.84 -9.21
CA LEU A 83 -8.64 -28.02 -10.04
C LEU A 83 -9.19 -27.64 -11.41
N ARG A 84 -10.11 -26.66 -11.47
CA ARG A 84 -10.65 -26.17 -12.75
C ARG A 84 -9.60 -25.47 -13.61
N THR A 85 -8.63 -24.80 -12.99
CA THR A 85 -7.51 -24.18 -13.70
C THR A 85 -6.55 -25.21 -14.27
N ILE A 86 -6.23 -26.27 -13.51
CA ILE A 86 -5.31 -27.33 -13.94
C ILE A 86 -5.96 -28.25 -14.98
N PHE A 87 -7.24 -28.55 -14.81
CA PHE A 87 -8.00 -29.45 -15.67
C PHE A 87 -9.14 -28.71 -16.41
N PRO A 88 -8.82 -27.86 -17.40
CA PRO A 88 -9.82 -27.01 -18.08
C PRO A 88 -10.80 -27.79 -18.97
N PHE A 89 -10.56 -29.08 -19.16
CA PHE A 89 -11.35 -29.97 -20.02
C PHE A 89 -12.38 -30.79 -19.23
N ILE A 90 -12.27 -30.82 -17.90
CA ILE A 90 -13.27 -31.44 -17.02
C ILE A 90 -14.35 -30.38 -16.78
N ARG A 91 -15.32 -30.32 -17.69
CA ARG A 91 -16.54 -29.51 -17.53
C ARG A 91 -17.57 -30.25 -16.69
#